data_AF-A0A550GIX2-F1
#
_entry.id   AF-A0A550GIX2-F1
#
_cell.length_a   1.000
_cell.length_b   1.000
_cell.length_c   1.000
_cell.angle_alpha   90.00
_cell.angle_beta   90.00
_cell.angle_gamma   90.00
#
_symmetry.space_group_name_H-M   'P 1'
#
loop_
_entity.id
_entity.type
_entity.pdbx_description
1 polymer ?
#
loop_
_entity_poly.entity_id
_entity_poly.type
_entity_poly.pdbx_seq_one_letter_code
_entity_poly.pdbx_strand_id
1 'polypeptide(L)' 'MKPQKENEKRPMKNAASIEVTRNGPYLVLGWVPLQKQIIIADSDGTATEWQPSIKYAPQEKILLCRCGQSKNKPFC' A
#
# COMPACT_ATOMS: atom_id res chain seq x y z
N MET A 1 -7.57 -43.08 18.90
CA MET A 1 -7.65 -43.30 17.44
C MET A 1 -8.54 -42.20 16.85
N LYS A 2 -7.98 -41.20 16.16
CA LYS A 2 -8.77 -40.16 15.45
C LYS A 2 -8.46 -40.27 13.96
N PRO A 3 -9.43 -40.61 13.08
CA PRO A 3 -9.35 -40.32 11.64
C PRO A 3 -9.85 -38.88 11.40
N GLN A 4 -9.10 -38.01 10.71
CA GLN A 4 -9.21 -37.69 9.26
C GLN A 4 -10.63 -37.26 8.86
N LYS A 5 -10.94 -36.15 8.19
CA LYS A 5 -10.30 -35.14 7.33
C LYS A 5 -11.31 -33.95 7.30
N GLU A 6 -10.97 -32.72 6.90
CA GLU A 6 -11.07 -32.31 5.50
C GLU A 6 -10.43 -30.93 5.31
N ASN A 7 -9.58 -30.87 4.29
CA ASN A 7 -8.88 -29.70 3.80
C ASN A 7 -9.89 -28.70 3.21
N GLU A 8 -10.27 -27.68 3.97
CA GLU A 8 -10.82 -26.47 3.37
C GLU A 8 -9.66 -25.51 3.08
N LYS A 9 -9.10 -25.64 1.88
CA LYS A 9 -8.08 -24.71 1.36
C LYS A 9 -8.71 -23.31 1.34
N ARG A 10 -8.39 -22.48 2.32
CA ARG A 10 -8.65 -21.03 2.25
C ARG A 10 -8.06 -20.54 0.93
N PRO A 11 -8.78 -19.77 0.10
CA PRO A 11 -8.20 -19.20 -1.10
C PRO A 11 -6.96 -18.42 -0.66
N MET A 12 -5.81 -18.70 -1.29
CA MET A 12 -4.59 -17.95 -0.99
C MET A 12 -4.90 -16.48 -1.25
N LYS A 13 -5.04 -15.68 -0.19
CA LYS A 13 -4.93 -14.23 -0.29
C LYS A 13 -3.66 -13.98 -1.08
N ASN A 14 -3.75 -13.41 -2.28
CA ASN A 14 -2.59 -13.01 -3.06
C ASN A 14 -1.64 -12.28 -2.10
N ALA A 15 -0.46 -12.87 -1.84
CA ALA A 15 0.43 -12.37 -0.81
C ALA A 15 0.84 -10.94 -1.19
N ALA A 16 0.45 -9.96 -0.37
CA ALA A 16 0.79 -8.57 -0.62
C ALA A 16 2.32 -8.41 -0.71
N SER A 17 2.80 -7.70 -1.72
CA SER A 17 4.23 -7.51 -1.93
C SER A 17 4.54 -6.13 -2.52
N ILE A 18 5.77 -5.68 -2.28
CA ILE A 18 6.33 -4.46 -2.88
C ILE A 18 7.66 -4.84 -3.51
N GLU A 19 7.80 -4.59 -4.81
CA GLU A 19 9.06 -4.74 -5.55
C GLU A 19 9.61 -3.36 -5.92
N VAL A 20 10.91 -3.16 -5.69
CA VAL A 20 11.64 -1.98 -6.17
C VAL A 20 12.19 -2.27 -7.56
N THR A 21 11.53 -1.78 -8.59
CA THR A 21 11.93 -2.08 -9.97
C THR A 21 13.19 -1.31 -10.37
N ARG A 22 14.07 -1.94 -11.18
CA ARG A 22 15.29 -1.30 -11.70
C ARG A 22 14.92 -0.06 -12.51
N ASN A 23 15.46 1.10 -12.13
CA ASN A 23 15.18 2.41 -12.75
C ASN A 23 13.69 2.77 -12.87
N GLY A 24 12.82 2.12 -12.07
CA GLY A 24 11.39 2.30 -12.16
C GLY A 24 10.71 2.53 -10.80
N PRO A 25 9.37 2.51 -10.77
CA PRO A 25 8.56 2.73 -9.58
C PRO A 25 8.65 1.61 -8.54
N TYR A 26 7.97 1.79 -7.42
CA TYR A 26 7.57 0.67 -6.57
C TYR A 26 6.38 -0.04 -7.22
N LEU A 27 6.52 -1.33 -7.46
CA LEU A 27 5.42 -2.20 -7.89
C LEU A 27 4.78 -2.83 -6.64
N VAL A 28 3.54 -2.45 -6.34
CA VAL A 28 2.76 -3.01 -5.22
C VAL A 28 1.74 -3.98 -5.78
N LEU A 29 1.66 -5.18 -5.20
CA LEU A 29 0.73 -6.25 -5.63
C LEU A 29 -0.12 -6.73 -4.46
N GLY A 30 -1.30 -7.28 -4.76
CA GLY A 30 -2.11 -8.02 -3.79
C GLY A 30 -3.24 -7.21 -3.12
N TRP A 31 -3.88 -6.28 -3.85
CA TRP A 31 -5.07 -5.56 -3.38
C TRP A 31 -4.84 -4.75 -2.09
N VAL A 32 -3.64 -4.19 -1.94
CA VAL A 32 -3.24 -3.43 -0.76
C VAL A 32 -4.01 -2.09 -0.72
N PRO A 33 -4.75 -1.78 0.36
CA PRO A 33 -5.40 -0.49 0.53
C PRO A 33 -4.35 0.64 0.61
N LEU A 34 -4.58 1.73 -0.12
CA LEU A 34 -3.69 2.89 -0.12
C LEU A 34 -4.41 4.12 0.43
N GLN A 35 -3.74 4.87 1.30
CA GLN A 35 -4.27 6.11 1.89
C GLN A 35 -3.18 7.17 1.98
N LYS A 36 -3.52 8.43 1.69
CA LYS A 36 -2.68 9.60 1.95
C LYS A 36 -2.92 10.11 3.37
N GLN A 37 -1.84 10.38 4.09
CA GLN A 37 -1.87 11.06 5.38
C GLN A 37 -1.19 12.43 5.26
N ILE A 38 -1.68 13.40 6.03
CA ILE A 38 -1.08 14.73 6.16
C ILE A 38 -0.54 14.90 7.59
N ILE A 39 0.59 15.59 7.72
CA ILE A 39 1.15 15.97 9.01
C ILE A 39 0.42 17.22 9.47
N ILE A 40 -0.20 17.16 10.64
CA ILE A 40 -0.69 18.33 11.36
C ILE A 40 0.46 18.84 12.22
N ALA A 41 0.76 20.12 12.08
CA ALA A 41 1.78 20.80 12.86
C ALA A 41 1.13 21.86 13.75
N ASP A 42 1.71 22.10 14.92
CA ASP A 42 1.35 23.25 15.76
C ASP A 42 1.88 24.58 15.19
N SER A 43 1.70 25.66 15.94
CA SER A 43 2.15 27.00 15.54
C SER A 43 3.66 27.13 15.36
N ASP A 44 4.45 26.30 16.05
CA ASP A 44 5.90 26.31 15.98
C ASP A 44 6.40 25.39 14.84
N GLY A 45 5.48 24.76 14.10
CA GLY A 45 5.78 23.83 13.02
C GLY A 45 6.14 22.43 13.49
N THR A 46 5.92 22.11 14.77
CA THR A 46 6.19 20.78 15.32
C THR A 46 5.10 19.82 14.88
N ALA A 47 5.47 18.67 14.31
CA ALA A 47 4.54 17.64 13.89
C ALA A 47 3.86 16.98 15.11
N THR A 48 2.54 17.12 15.24
CA THR A 48 1.78 16.64 16.40
C THR A 48 0.90 15.44 16.06
N GLU A 49 0.31 15.39 14.87
CA GLU A 49 -0.64 14.35 14.48
C GLU A 49 -0.52 13.97 13.00
N TRP A 50 -0.88 12.73 12.69
CA TRP A 50 -1.11 12.27 11.33
C TRP A 50 -2.61 12.18 11.05
N GLN A 51 -3.11 12.98 10.13
CA GLN A 51 -4.52 12.97 9.74
C GLN A 51 -4.72 12.26 8.39
N PRO A 52 -5.61 11.26 8.29
CA PRO A 52 -6.06 10.71 6.99
C PRO A 52 -6.64 11.79 6.07
N SER A 53 -6.32 11.77 4.78
CA SER A 53 -6.83 12.75 3.81
C SER A 53 -7.53 12.14 2.59
N ILE A 54 -6.93 11.14 1.94
CA ILE A 54 -7.48 10.53 0.71
C ILE A 54 -7.34 9.02 0.82
N LYS A 55 -8.41 8.28 0.55
CA LYS A 55 -8.38 6.83 0.36
C LYS A 55 -8.47 6.52 -1.13
N TYR A 56 -7.58 5.67 -1.62
CA TYR A 56 -7.62 5.22 -3.01
C TYR A 56 -8.31 3.86 -3.08
N ALA A 57 -9.02 3.62 -4.18
CA ALA A 57 -9.63 2.32 -4.42
C ALA A 57 -8.54 1.23 -4.46
N PRO A 58 -8.70 0.10 -3.75
CA PRO A 58 -7.77 -1.01 -3.82
C PRO A 58 -7.65 -1.53 -5.26
N GLN A 59 -6.44 -1.82 -5.69
CA GLN A 59 -6.14 -2.36 -7.01
C GLN A 59 -5.24 -3.58 -6.85
N GLU A 60 -5.37 -4.55 -7.75
CA GLU A 60 -4.48 -5.72 -7.76
C GLU A 60 -3.00 -5.33 -7.88
N LYS A 61 -2.74 -4.27 -8.65
CA LYS A 61 -1.41 -3.75 -8.97
C LYS A 61 -1.40 -2.23 -8.88
N ILE A 62 -0.42 -1.65 -8.18
CA ILE A 62 -0.21 -0.20 -8.06
C ILE A 62 1.25 0.12 -8.39
N LEU A 63 1.49 1.20 -9.13
CA LEU A 63 2.83 1.72 -9.41
C LEU A 63 3.02 3.04 -8.67
N LEU A 64 3.86 3.07 -7.64
CA LEU A 64 4.12 4.28 -6.84
C LEU A 64 5.41 4.97 -7.29
N CYS A 65 5.35 6.29 -7.38
CA CYS A 65 6.48 7.13 -7.75
C CYS A 65 7.64 6.92 -6.76
N ARG A 66 8.83 6.70 -7.32
CA ARG A 66 10.08 6.60 -6.56
C ARG A 66 11.07 7.70 -6.89
N CYS A 67 11.01 8.27 -8.10
CA CYS A 67 11.98 9.25 -8.57
C CYS A 67 11.67 10.70 -8.17
N GLY A 68 10.47 10.98 -7.63
CA GLY A 68 10.01 12.32 -7.29
C GLY A 68 9.50 13.16 -8.47
N GLN A 69 9.67 12.70 -9.71
CA GLN A 69 9.36 13.50 -10.91
C GLN A 69 7.92 13.36 -11.42
N SER A 70 7.12 12.44 -10.88
CA SER A 70 5.75 12.24 -11.37
C SER A 70 4.88 13.49 -11.21
N LYS A 71 4.06 13.77 -12.23
CA LYS A 71 2.99 14.79 -12.18
C LYS A 71 1.72 14.28 -11.49
N ASN A 72 1.60 12.97 -11.28
CA ASN A 72 0.40 12.30 -10.73
C ASN A 72 0.69 11.61 -9.39
N LYS A 73 1.38 12.31 -8.47
CA LYS A 73 1.75 11.74 -7.17
C LYS A 73 0.50 11.30 -6.39
N PRO A 74 0.55 10.14 -5.69
CA PRO A 74 1.73 9.33 -5.37
C PRO A 74 2.10 8.28 -6.44
N PHE A 75 1.39 8.23 -7.56
CA PHE A 75 1.59 7.24 -8.61
C PHE A 75 2.78 7.60 -9.50
N CYS A 76 3.36 6.60 -10.16
CA CYS A 76 4.45 6.77 -11.12
C CYS A 76 4.05 7.70 -12.27
#